data_AF-A0A7X4JT16-F1
#
_entry.id   AF-A0A7X4JT16-F1
#
_cell.length_a   1.000
_cell.length_b   1.000
_cell.length_c   1.000
_cell.angle_alpha   90.00
_cell.angle_beta   90.00
_cell.angle_gamma   90.00
#
_symmetry.space_group_name_H-M   'P 1'
#
loop_
_entity.id
_entity.type
_entity.pdbx_description
1 polymer ?
#
loop_
_entity_poly.entity_id
_entity_poly.type
_entity_poly.pdbx_seq_one_letter_code
_entity_poly.pdbx_strand_id
1 'polypeptide(L)'
;MRPISFEDDLSRLIDQAQPSLLFEGSTPEDFCAWQEGFRDVLTGLIGPRPERAALCLEFEEEIDCGLYVRRRISYQTESGVFVPAYLLVPKGLAQGDKAPGLLCIHGHGHFGKDSVVGLNDTPERQAEIDKCSYDFGHGFAEQGYVVLAPDLRGFGERRPGYPGPRTDFCPRNYMCATLLGTTVVALHLCDLEAALDVLQGLDFVDGDRL
;
A
#
# COMPACT_ATOMS: atom_id res chain seq x y z
N MET A 1 23.28 -24.20 -34.00
CA MET A 1 22.11 -23.71 -33.23
C MET A 1 22.59 -23.38 -31.82
N ARG A 2 22.40 -22.16 -31.32
CA ARG A 2 22.82 -21.77 -29.96
C ARG A 2 21.61 -21.90 -29.03
N PRO A 3 21.73 -22.56 -27.85
CA PRO A 3 20.65 -22.57 -26.88
C PRO A 3 20.38 -21.15 -26.37
N ILE A 4 19.11 -20.77 -26.27
CA ILE A 4 18.63 -19.53 -25.65
C ILE A 4 18.51 -19.75 -24.13
N SER A 5 18.77 -18.72 -23.32
CA SER A 5 18.48 -18.79 -21.89
C SER A 5 16.96 -18.74 -21.65
N PHE A 6 16.49 -19.21 -20.50
CA PHE A 6 15.06 -19.13 -20.20
C PHE A 6 14.61 -17.67 -20.02
N GLU A 7 15.46 -16.82 -19.44
CA GLU A 7 15.23 -15.40 -19.25
C GLU A 7 15.12 -14.64 -20.59
N ASP A 8 15.97 -14.97 -21.57
CA ASP A 8 15.90 -14.38 -22.90
C ASP A 8 14.62 -14.84 -23.64
N ASP A 9 14.20 -16.10 -23.45
CA ASP A 9 12.96 -16.59 -24.06
C ASP A 9 11.72 -15.92 -23.43
N LEU A 10 11.68 -15.77 -22.10
CA LEU A 10 10.63 -15.02 -21.42
C LEU A 10 10.59 -13.55 -21.86
N SER A 11 11.74 -12.88 -21.97
CA SER A 11 11.81 -11.50 -22.45
C SER A 11 11.25 -11.39 -23.86
N ARG A 12 11.60 -12.32 -24.75
CA ARG A 12 11.05 -12.39 -26.10
C ARG A 12 9.53 -12.60 -26.11
N LEU A 13 8.99 -13.44 -25.22
CA LEU A 13 7.54 -13.64 -25.09
C LEU A 13 6.84 -12.36 -24.61
N ILE A 14 7.45 -11.61 -23.68
CA ILE A 14 6.95 -10.33 -23.19
C ILE A 14 6.94 -9.29 -24.31
N ASP A 15 8.03 -9.15 -25.06
CA ASP A 15 8.13 -8.19 -26.18
C ASP A 15 7.12 -8.48 -27.30
N GLN A 16 6.71 -9.73 -27.44
CA GLN A 16 5.72 -10.17 -28.43
C GLN A 16 4.29 -10.11 -27.91
N ALA A 17 4.09 -9.93 -26.60
CA ALA A 17 2.77 -9.86 -26.00
C ALA A 17 2.04 -8.60 -26.50
N GLN A 18 0.79 -8.77 -26.92
CA GLN A 18 -0.09 -7.66 -27.32
C GLN A 18 -1.20 -7.53 -26.28
N PRO A 19 -1.18 -6.49 -25.42
CA PRO A 19 -2.25 -6.27 -24.46
C PRO A 19 -3.60 -6.12 -25.18
N SER A 20 -4.59 -6.90 -24.78
CA SER A 20 -5.88 -6.99 -25.48
C SER A 20 -6.81 -5.78 -25.28
N LEU A 21 -6.41 -4.82 -24.43
CA LEU A 21 -7.24 -3.71 -23.98
C LEU A 21 -6.48 -2.38 -23.99
N LEU A 22 -5.65 -2.15 -25.01
CA LEU A 22 -5.10 -0.82 -25.26
C LEU A 22 -6.24 0.15 -25.57
N PHE A 23 -6.16 1.37 -25.05
CA PHE A 23 -7.13 2.41 -25.39
C PHE A 23 -6.85 2.94 -26.80
N GLU A 24 -7.79 2.75 -27.72
CA GLU A 24 -7.70 3.19 -29.12
C GLU A 24 -8.75 4.27 -29.46
N GLY A 25 -9.54 4.70 -28.48
CA GLY A 25 -10.60 5.70 -28.64
C GLY A 25 -10.09 7.13 -28.75
N SER A 26 -11.00 8.05 -29.08
CA SER A 26 -10.69 9.48 -29.19
C SER A 26 -11.71 10.40 -28.52
N THR A 27 -12.78 9.82 -27.96
CA THR A 27 -13.87 10.57 -27.31
C THR A 27 -14.01 10.18 -25.83
N PRO A 28 -14.66 11.04 -25.01
CA PRO A 28 -15.03 10.68 -23.64
C PRO A 28 -15.88 9.40 -23.56
N GLU A 29 -16.79 9.21 -24.52
CA GLU A 29 -17.65 8.04 -24.58
C GLU A 29 -16.84 6.75 -24.85
N ASP A 30 -15.87 6.81 -25.77
CA ASP A 30 -14.96 5.68 -26.01
C ASP A 30 -14.17 5.34 -24.76
N PHE A 31 -13.72 6.37 -24.02
CA PHE A 31 -12.96 6.18 -22.79
C PHE A 31 -13.80 5.53 -21.69
N CYS A 32 -15.04 5.97 -21.49
CA CYS A 32 -15.95 5.36 -20.52
C CYS A 32 -16.20 3.88 -20.84
N ALA A 33 -16.50 3.56 -22.11
CA ALA A 33 -16.73 2.18 -22.53
C ALA A 33 -15.48 1.29 -22.37
N TRP A 34 -14.30 1.81 -22.75
CA TRP A 34 -13.03 1.12 -22.55
C TRP A 34 -12.75 0.88 -21.06
N GLN A 35 -12.98 1.89 -20.21
CA GLN A 35 -12.68 1.82 -18.79
C GLN A 35 -13.52 0.75 -18.08
N GLU A 36 -14.80 0.64 -18.42
CA GLU A 36 -15.68 -0.42 -17.88
C GLU A 36 -15.12 -1.81 -18.22
N GLY A 37 -14.88 -2.09 -19.50
CA GLY A 37 -14.32 -3.39 -19.92
C GLY A 37 -12.92 -3.67 -19.37
N PHE A 38 -12.08 -2.63 -19.26
CA PHE A 38 -10.74 -2.75 -18.68
C PHE A 38 -10.79 -3.12 -17.20
N ARG A 39 -11.68 -2.50 -16.42
CA ARG A 39 -11.85 -2.80 -14.99
C ARG A 39 -12.30 -4.24 -14.78
N ASP A 40 -13.22 -4.74 -15.60
CA ASP A 40 -13.71 -6.11 -15.49
C ASP A 40 -12.58 -7.13 -15.72
N VAL A 41 -11.81 -6.96 -16.80
CA VAL A 41 -10.68 -7.87 -17.10
C VAL A 41 -9.58 -7.73 -16.04
N LEU A 42 -9.20 -6.51 -15.65
CA LEU A 42 -8.19 -6.28 -14.62
C LEU A 42 -8.58 -6.94 -13.30
N THR A 43 -9.85 -6.81 -12.88
CA THR A 43 -10.36 -7.41 -11.64
C THR A 43 -10.31 -8.93 -11.71
N GLY A 44 -10.64 -9.52 -12.87
CA GLY A 44 -10.46 -10.96 -13.11
C GLY A 44 -9.00 -11.42 -13.01
N LEU A 45 -8.06 -10.63 -13.52
CA LEU A 45 -6.62 -10.96 -13.52
C LEU A 45 -5.94 -10.79 -12.15
N ILE A 46 -6.41 -9.85 -11.33
CA ILE A 46 -5.95 -9.70 -9.93
C ILE A 46 -6.21 -10.98 -9.14
N GLY A 47 -7.28 -11.69 -9.49
CA GLY A 47 -7.68 -12.96 -8.89
C GLY A 47 -8.54 -12.80 -7.64
N PRO A 48 -8.92 -13.93 -7.02
CA PRO A 48 -9.77 -13.95 -5.83
C PRO A 48 -9.21 -13.12 -4.68
N ARG A 49 -10.06 -12.26 -4.12
CA ARG A 49 -9.77 -11.48 -2.92
C ARG A 49 -10.25 -12.22 -1.67
N PRO A 50 -9.59 -12.03 -0.52
CA PRO A 50 -10.08 -12.59 0.73
C PRO A 50 -11.40 -11.95 1.16
N GLU A 51 -12.15 -12.66 1.99
CA GLU A 51 -13.37 -12.13 2.59
C GLU A 51 -13.01 -11.11 3.68
N ARG A 52 -13.58 -9.92 3.57
CA ARG A 52 -13.34 -8.84 4.54
C ARG A 52 -14.06 -9.13 5.85
N ALA A 53 -13.37 -8.93 6.95
CA ALA A 53 -13.98 -8.91 8.28
C ALA A 53 -14.53 -7.51 8.62
N ALA A 54 -15.29 -7.42 9.70
CA ALA A 54 -15.67 -6.13 10.27
C ALA A 54 -14.41 -5.35 10.64
N LEU A 55 -14.38 -4.06 10.29
CA LEU A 55 -13.27 -3.19 10.63
C LEU A 55 -13.18 -3.04 12.15
N CYS A 56 -12.03 -3.42 12.72
CA CYS A 56 -11.68 -3.20 14.11
C CYS A 56 -10.41 -2.36 14.14
N LEU A 57 -10.45 -1.17 14.75
CA LEU A 57 -9.32 -0.24 14.84
C LEU A 57 -8.83 -0.18 16.28
N GLU A 58 -7.54 -0.44 16.49
CA GLU A 58 -6.88 -0.39 17.78
C GLU A 58 -5.79 0.69 17.79
N PHE A 59 -5.74 1.44 18.90
CA PHE A 59 -4.72 2.47 19.14
C PHE A 59 -3.72 1.97 20.17
N GLU A 60 -2.43 2.00 19.83
CA GLU A 60 -1.37 1.40 20.65
C GLU A 60 -0.49 2.46 21.33
N GLU A 61 -0.04 3.45 20.58
CA GLU A 61 0.88 4.49 21.05
C GLU A 61 0.55 5.82 20.37
N GLU A 62 0.81 6.92 21.07
CA GLU A 62 0.70 8.27 20.55
C GLU A 62 1.98 9.07 20.88
N ILE A 63 2.59 9.68 19.86
CA ILE A 63 3.79 10.51 19.98
C ILE A 63 3.52 11.89 19.40
N ASP A 64 3.84 12.93 20.17
CA ASP A 64 3.87 14.31 19.70
C ASP A 64 5.08 14.54 18.79
N CYS A 65 4.83 14.95 17.53
CA CYS A 65 5.86 15.22 16.53
C CYS A 65 5.94 16.71 16.16
N GLY A 66 5.50 17.61 17.05
CA GLY A 66 5.49 19.05 16.81
C GLY A 66 4.21 19.48 16.11
N LEU A 67 4.19 19.48 14.77
CA LEU A 67 3.06 19.97 13.95
C LEU A 67 1.90 18.98 13.83
N TYR A 68 2.16 17.70 14.10
CA TYR A 68 1.17 16.63 14.07
C TYR A 68 1.44 15.67 15.23
N VAL A 69 0.49 14.76 15.44
CA VAL A 69 0.59 13.65 16.36
C VAL A 69 0.69 12.36 15.54
N ARG A 70 1.67 11.52 15.82
CA ARG A 70 1.81 10.19 15.21
C ARG A 70 1.25 9.14 16.14
N ARG A 71 0.26 8.39 15.66
CA ARG A 71 -0.35 7.27 16.37
C ARG A 71 0.08 5.96 15.74
N ARG A 72 0.55 5.03 16.55
CA ARG A 72 0.69 3.63 16.16
C ARG A 72 -0.69 2.98 16.31
N ILE A 73 -1.17 2.38 15.24
CA ILE A 73 -2.47 1.73 15.20
C ILE A 73 -2.38 0.36 14.52
N SER A 74 -3.39 -0.46 14.72
CA SER A 74 -3.62 -1.63 13.89
C SER A 74 -5.09 -1.72 13.52
N TYR A 75 -5.38 -2.25 12.32
CA TYR A 75 -6.75 -2.46 11.87
C TYR A 75 -6.96 -3.84 11.27
N GLN A 76 -8.13 -4.41 11.53
CA GLN A 76 -8.50 -5.74 11.04
C GLN A 76 -8.99 -5.69 9.59
N THR A 77 -8.51 -6.63 8.75
CA THR A 77 -8.87 -6.71 7.32
C THR A 77 -9.55 -8.03 6.98
N GLU A 78 -9.09 -9.13 7.58
CA GLU A 78 -9.71 -10.46 7.52
C GLU A 78 -9.91 -11.00 8.94
N SER A 79 -10.62 -12.11 9.10
CA SER A 79 -10.78 -12.74 10.43
C SER A 79 -9.43 -13.10 11.03
N GLY A 80 -9.02 -12.37 12.08
CA GLY A 80 -7.73 -12.58 12.76
C GLY A 80 -6.51 -12.01 12.04
N VAL A 81 -6.69 -11.23 10.97
CA VAL A 81 -5.59 -10.57 10.24
C VAL A 81 -5.62 -9.08 10.51
N PHE A 82 -4.56 -8.58 11.15
CA PHE A 82 -4.38 -7.17 11.50
C PHE A 82 -3.24 -6.55 10.72
N VAL A 83 -3.44 -5.31 10.28
CA VAL A 83 -2.45 -4.52 9.56
C VAL A 83 -1.91 -3.43 10.48
N PRO A 84 -0.63 -3.48 10.88
CA PRO A 84 0.00 -2.38 11.60
C PRO A 84 0.18 -1.18 10.69
N ALA A 85 -0.09 0.01 11.23
CA ALA A 85 0.03 1.27 10.52
C ALA A 85 0.40 2.43 11.46
N TYR A 86 0.84 3.52 10.85
CA TYR A 86 0.93 4.81 11.51
C TYR A 86 -0.15 5.74 10.97
N LEU A 87 -0.87 6.40 11.88
CA LEU A 87 -1.82 7.46 11.59
C LEU A 87 -1.25 8.79 12.09
N LEU A 88 -0.99 9.73 11.18
CA LEU A 88 -0.47 11.05 11.48
C LEU A 88 -1.62 12.04 11.39
N VAL A 89 -1.90 12.72 12.50
CA VAL A 89 -3.02 13.65 12.62
C VAL A 89 -2.46 15.06 12.83
N PRO A 90 -2.68 16.00 11.90
CA PRO A 90 -2.18 17.36 12.05
C PRO A 90 -2.84 18.04 13.25
N LYS A 91 -2.06 18.87 13.95
CA LYS A 91 -2.60 19.67 15.05
C LYS A 91 -3.34 20.89 14.52
N GLY A 92 -4.21 21.45 15.36
CA GLY A 92 -4.93 22.68 15.05
C GLY A 92 -6.23 22.50 14.27
N LEU A 93 -6.68 21.25 14.05
CA LEU A 93 -8.06 20.99 13.63
C LEU A 93 -9.01 21.44 14.74
N ALA A 94 -9.88 22.41 14.44
CA ALA A 94 -10.92 22.81 15.38
C ALA A 94 -12.02 21.74 15.45
N GLN A 95 -12.85 21.79 16.48
CA GLN A 95 -13.96 20.87 16.61
C GLN A 95 -14.92 21.02 15.41
N GLY A 96 -15.08 19.93 14.64
CA GLY A 96 -15.91 19.89 13.44
C GLY A 96 -15.16 20.18 12.13
N ASP A 97 -13.89 20.57 12.20
CA ASP A 97 -13.04 20.68 11.01
C ASP A 97 -12.71 19.29 10.46
N LYS A 98 -12.58 19.21 9.13
CA LYS A 98 -12.14 18.01 8.42
C LYS A 98 -10.93 18.32 7.56
N ALA A 99 -9.94 17.44 7.61
CA ALA A 99 -8.76 17.51 6.77
C ALA A 99 -8.81 16.46 5.64
N PRO A 100 -8.19 16.73 4.48
CA PRO A 100 -7.98 15.69 3.47
C PRO A 100 -7.18 14.52 4.06
N GLY A 101 -7.57 13.30 3.70
CA GLY A 101 -6.86 12.09 4.07
C GLY A 101 -5.90 11.65 2.97
N LEU A 102 -4.80 11.00 3.32
CA LEU A 102 -3.88 10.40 2.37
C LEU A 102 -3.48 9.00 2.83
N LEU A 103 -3.65 8.02 1.95
CA LEU A 103 -3.08 6.69 2.11
C LEU A 103 -1.66 6.67 1.53
N CYS A 104 -0.65 6.66 2.39
CA CYS A 104 0.75 6.69 2.00
C CYS A 104 1.36 5.28 2.02
N ILE A 105 1.59 4.72 0.83
CA ILE A 105 2.06 3.34 0.65
C ILE A 105 3.59 3.34 0.43
N HIS A 106 4.31 2.55 1.22
CA HIS A 106 5.76 2.43 1.10
C HIS A 106 6.18 1.64 -0.15
N GLY A 107 7.39 1.92 -0.66
CA GLY A 107 8.01 1.11 -1.73
C GLY A 107 8.72 -0.14 -1.19
N HIS A 108 9.63 -0.75 -1.96
CA HIS A 108 10.37 -1.96 -1.55
C HIS A 108 11.52 -1.69 -0.53
N GLY A 109 11.40 -0.62 0.26
CA GLY A 109 12.39 -0.22 1.26
C GLY A 109 12.53 -1.21 2.41
N HIS A 110 13.66 -1.13 3.11
CA HIS A 110 13.95 -1.96 4.26
C HIS A 110 13.06 -1.60 5.46
N PHE A 111 12.56 -0.38 5.62
CA PHE A 111 11.84 -0.01 6.84
C PHE A 111 10.32 0.17 6.67
N GLY A 112 9.76 -0.20 5.52
CA GLY A 112 8.30 -0.23 5.32
C GLY A 112 7.64 1.13 5.60
N LYS A 113 6.55 1.13 6.38
CA LYS A 113 5.84 2.35 6.79
C LYS A 113 6.70 3.32 7.62
N ASP A 114 7.77 2.85 8.26
CA ASP A 114 8.56 3.67 9.18
C ASP A 114 9.26 4.81 8.42
N SER A 115 9.86 4.49 7.26
CA SER A 115 10.46 5.49 6.38
C SER A 115 9.41 6.49 5.89
N VAL A 116 8.18 6.03 5.60
CA VAL A 116 7.06 6.89 5.14
C VAL A 116 6.72 7.99 6.12
N VAL A 117 6.79 7.69 7.41
CA VAL A 117 6.42 8.62 8.49
C VAL A 117 7.61 9.33 9.12
N GLY A 118 8.76 9.29 8.45
CA GLY A 118 9.97 10.01 8.88
C GLY A 118 10.60 9.46 10.15
N LEU A 119 10.45 8.17 10.46
CA LEU A 119 11.20 7.57 11.58
C LEU A 119 12.68 7.45 11.20
N ASN A 120 13.53 8.26 11.83
CA ASN A 120 14.96 8.37 11.57
C ASN A 120 15.83 8.16 12.82
N ASP A 121 15.34 7.37 13.76
CA ASP A 121 15.99 7.01 15.02
C ASP A 121 17.23 6.10 14.87
N THR A 122 17.51 5.59 13.67
CA THR A 122 18.76 4.87 13.35
C THR A 122 19.46 5.44 12.10
N PRO A 123 20.79 5.31 12.00
CA PRO A 123 21.54 5.74 10.81
C PRO A 123 21.04 5.08 9.51
N GLU A 124 20.60 3.83 9.57
CA GLU A 124 20.12 3.08 8.40
C GLU A 124 18.76 3.60 7.93
N ARG A 125 17.85 3.91 8.87
CA ARG A 125 16.56 4.54 8.56
C ARG A 125 16.76 5.92 7.93
N GLN A 126 17.63 6.75 8.52
CA GLN A 126 17.97 8.05 7.95
C GLN A 126 18.56 7.91 6.54
N ALA A 127 19.48 6.97 6.32
CA ALA A 127 20.09 6.76 5.01
C ALA A 127 19.08 6.31 3.93
N GLU A 128 18.08 5.50 4.30
CA GLU A 128 17.00 5.13 3.38
C GLU A 128 16.10 6.32 3.03
N ILE A 129 15.72 7.12 4.04
CA ILE A 129 14.94 8.35 3.85
C ILE A 129 15.69 9.30 2.90
N ASP A 130 16.97 9.57 3.15
CA ASP A 130 17.77 10.48 2.32
C ASP A 130 17.91 9.99 0.88
N LYS A 131 18.11 8.68 0.69
CA LYS A 131 18.32 8.09 -0.62
C LYS A 131 17.05 8.09 -1.48
N CYS A 132 15.90 7.85 -0.86
CA CYS A 132 14.65 7.59 -1.58
C CYS A 132 13.62 8.71 -1.43
N SER A 133 13.90 9.73 -0.62
CA SER A 133 12.92 10.75 -0.18
C SER A 133 11.63 10.10 0.33
N TYR A 134 11.79 9.08 1.17
CA TYR A 134 10.69 8.21 1.58
C TYR A 134 9.82 8.80 2.70
N ASP A 135 10.23 9.87 3.36
CA ASP A 135 9.48 10.54 4.44
C ASP A 135 8.33 11.44 3.96
N PHE A 136 7.80 11.19 2.75
CA PHE A 136 6.75 12.00 2.17
C PHE A 136 5.46 12.03 3.02
N GLY A 137 5.14 10.95 3.75
CA GLY A 137 4.00 10.92 4.66
C GLY A 137 4.16 11.87 5.85
N HIS A 138 5.39 12.00 6.38
CA HIS A 138 5.72 13.02 7.36
C HIS A 138 5.53 14.43 6.77
N GLY A 139 6.06 14.69 5.57
CA GLY A 139 5.92 15.99 4.91
C GLY A 139 4.47 16.40 4.62
N PHE A 140 3.60 15.45 4.27
CA PHE A 140 2.17 15.72 4.10
C PHE A 140 1.47 16.02 5.43
N ALA A 141 1.81 15.31 6.50
CA ALA A 141 1.23 15.58 7.82
C ALA A 141 1.58 17.00 8.32
N GLU A 142 2.81 17.47 8.09
CA GLU A 142 3.19 18.86 8.40
C GLU A 142 2.41 19.91 7.60
N GLN A 143 1.90 19.53 6.42
CA GLN A 143 1.08 20.39 5.57
C GLN A 143 -0.43 20.31 5.86
N GLY A 144 -0.84 19.59 6.90
CA GLY A 144 -2.24 19.54 7.34
C GLY A 144 -3.07 18.40 6.75
N TYR A 145 -2.44 17.38 6.17
CA TYR A 145 -3.12 16.16 5.73
C TYR A 145 -3.18 15.14 6.87
N VAL A 146 -4.28 14.39 6.97
CA VAL A 146 -4.33 13.18 7.81
C VAL A 146 -3.70 12.05 7.01
N VAL A 147 -2.60 11.48 7.49
CA VAL A 147 -1.86 10.45 6.74
C VAL A 147 -2.01 9.10 7.41
N LEU A 148 -2.36 8.08 6.64
CA LEU A 148 -2.33 6.69 7.06
C LEU A 148 -1.26 5.92 6.27
N ALA A 149 -0.29 5.35 6.98
CA ALA A 149 0.81 4.59 6.39
C ALA A 149 0.84 3.15 6.93
N PRO A 150 0.25 2.16 6.22
CA PRO A 150 0.28 0.77 6.63
C PRO A 150 1.52 0.02 6.12
N ASP A 151 1.86 -1.08 6.79
CA ASP A 151 2.79 -2.07 6.23
C ASP A 151 2.06 -3.04 5.28
N LEU A 152 2.59 -3.15 4.06
CA LEU A 152 2.17 -4.18 3.11
C LEU A 152 2.61 -5.58 3.58
N ARG A 153 1.89 -6.62 3.15
CA ARG A 153 2.24 -8.02 3.49
C ARG A 153 3.66 -8.34 3.07
N GLY A 154 4.46 -8.84 4.01
CA GLY A 154 5.87 -9.17 3.80
C GLY A 154 6.84 -8.01 4.03
N PHE A 155 6.37 -6.85 4.48
CA PHE A 155 7.19 -5.66 4.75
C PHE A 155 7.01 -5.17 6.19
N GLY A 156 7.96 -4.33 6.63
CA GLY A 156 8.01 -3.77 7.98
C GLY A 156 7.75 -4.83 9.06
N GLU A 157 6.73 -4.59 9.86
CA GLU A 157 6.32 -5.47 10.97
C GLU A 157 5.65 -6.77 10.52
N ARG A 158 5.27 -6.86 9.25
CA ARG A 158 4.66 -8.04 8.63
C ARG A 158 5.69 -8.89 7.88
N ARG A 159 6.98 -8.69 8.17
CA ARG A 159 8.06 -9.52 7.65
C ARG A 159 8.13 -10.88 8.34
N PRO A 160 8.55 -11.93 7.63
CA PRO A 160 8.80 -13.22 8.25
C PRO A 160 9.99 -13.15 9.22
N GLY A 161 9.84 -13.77 10.38
CA GLY A 161 10.89 -13.83 11.42
C GLY A 161 11.92 -14.96 11.25
N TYR A 162 11.88 -15.73 10.16
CA TYR A 162 12.86 -16.81 9.93
C TYR A 162 14.09 -16.31 9.15
N PRO A 163 15.30 -16.79 9.48
CA PRO A 163 16.51 -16.43 8.75
C PRO A 163 16.48 -17.03 7.34
N GLY A 164 16.88 -16.26 6.33
CA GLY A 164 16.98 -16.73 4.95
C GLY A 164 18.11 -16.02 4.19
N PRO A 165 18.85 -16.73 3.31
CA PRO A 165 19.96 -16.14 2.54
C PRO A 165 19.49 -15.14 1.47
N ARG A 166 18.18 -15.05 1.23
CA ARG A 166 17.55 -14.03 0.36
C ARG A 166 16.77 -13.07 1.25
N THR A 167 17.11 -11.80 1.19
CA THR A 167 16.51 -10.69 1.95
C THR A 167 15.20 -10.19 1.34
N ASP A 168 14.89 -10.59 0.10
CA ASP A 168 13.62 -10.27 -0.56
C ASP A 168 12.65 -11.46 -0.49
N PHE A 169 11.60 -11.27 0.31
CA PHE A 169 10.53 -12.25 0.52
C PHE A 169 9.43 -12.17 -0.53
N CYS A 170 9.40 -11.12 -1.35
CA CYS A 170 8.32 -10.87 -2.31
C CYS A 170 8.17 -12.01 -3.33
N PRO A 171 9.24 -12.56 -3.95
CA PRO A 171 9.09 -13.66 -4.89
C PRO A 171 8.48 -14.91 -4.24
N ARG A 172 8.88 -15.21 -3.00
CA ARG A 172 8.32 -16.34 -2.25
C ARG A 172 6.85 -16.11 -1.94
N ASN A 173 6.50 -14.94 -1.42
CA ASN A 173 5.12 -14.59 -1.09
C ASN A 173 4.24 -14.63 -2.33
N TYR A 174 4.73 -14.12 -3.46
CA TYR A 174 4.04 -14.17 -4.75
C TYR A 174 3.79 -15.60 -5.22
N MET A 175 4.81 -16.47 -5.21
CA MET A 175 4.66 -17.87 -5.55
C MET A 175 3.66 -18.59 -4.62
N CYS A 176 3.78 -18.41 -3.30
CA CYS A 176 2.87 -19.02 -2.34
C CYS A 176 1.42 -18.56 -2.54
N ALA A 177 1.18 -17.26 -2.73
CA ALA A 177 -0.15 -16.72 -3.00
C ALA A 177 -0.72 -17.31 -4.30
N THR A 178 0.09 -17.37 -5.35
CA THR A 178 -0.32 -17.90 -6.67
C THR A 178 -0.71 -19.37 -6.57
N LEU A 179 0.07 -20.18 -5.84
CA LEU A 179 -0.25 -21.59 -5.59
C LEU A 179 -1.52 -21.80 -4.76
N LEU A 180 -1.90 -20.81 -3.95
CA LEU A 180 -3.16 -20.79 -3.20
C LEU A 180 -4.34 -20.21 -4.01
N GLY A 181 -4.12 -19.89 -5.29
CA GLY A 181 -5.17 -19.38 -6.18
C GLY A 181 -5.50 -17.90 -5.98
N THR A 182 -4.60 -17.12 -5.38
CA THR A 182 -4.73 -15.66 -5.22
C THR A 182 -3.43 -14.96 -5.66
N THR A 183 -3.34 -13.64 -5.51
CA THR A 183 -2.12 -12.88 -5.77
C THR A 183 -1.77 -11.99 -4.59
N VAL A 184 -0.49 -11.65 -4.44
CA VAL A 184 -0.06 -10.67 -3.42
C VAL A 184 -0.75 -9.32 -3.64
N VAL A 185 -1.01 -8.95 -4.90
CA VAL A 185 -1.77 -7.74 -5.25
C VAL A 185 -3.20 -7.80 -4.70
N ALA A 186 -3.92 -8.91 -4.89
CA ALA A 186 -5.26 -9.08 -4.34
C ALA A 186 -5.28 -8.94 -2.81
N LEU A 187 -4.29 -9.52 -2.13
CA LEU A 187 -4.15 -9.45 -0.68
C LEU A 187 -3.79 -8.04 -0.19
N HIS A 188 -2.90 -7.33 -0.89
CA HIS A 188 -2.56 -5.94 -0.59
C HIS A 188 -3.75 -5.01 -0.83
N LEU A 189 -4.49 -5.19 -1.92
CA LEU A 189 -5.68 -4.38 -2.20
C LEU A 189 -6.74 -4.52 -1.11
N CYS A 190 -6.98 -5.74 -0.59
CA CYS A 190 -7.88 -5.92 0.54
C CYS A 190 -7.43 -5.12 1.79
N ASP A 191 -6.14 -5.10 2.06
CA ASP A 191 -5.59 -4.35 3.20
C ASP A 191 -5.70 -2.83 2.98
N LEU A 192 -5.40 -2.35 1.77
CA LEU A 192 -5.44 -0.93 1.41
C LEU A 192 -6.87 -0.40 1.31
N GLU A 193 -7.83 -1.19 0.85
CA GLU A 193 -9.26 -0.84 0.87
C GLU A 193 -9.74 -0.67 2.31
N ALA A 194 -9.34 -1.56 3.23
CA ALA A 194 -9.63 -1.39 4.65
C ALA A 194 -8.93 -0.16 5.25
N ALA A 195 -7.74 0.21 4.78
CA ALA A 195 -7.06 1.44 5.17
C ALA A 195 -7.87 2.69 4.75
N LEU A 196 -8.46 2.67 3.55
CA LEU A 196 -9.36 3.75 3.11
C LEU A 196 -10.61 3.82 3.98
N ASP A 197 -11.20 2.68 4.36
CA ASP A 197 -12.33 2.66 5.29
C ASP A 197 -11.97 3.23 6.67
N VAL A 198 -10.74 2.97 7.16
CA VAL A 198 -10.22 3.61 8.38
C VAL A 198 -10.23 5.12 8.22
N LEU A 199 -9.64 5.66 7.14
CA LEU A 199 -9.62 7.09 6.88
C LEU A 199 -11.04 7.67 6.79
N GLN A 200 -11.94 7.04 6.05
CA GLN A 200 -13.33 7.47 5.90
C GLN A 200 -14.12 7.44 7.22
N GLY A 201 -13.76 6.53 8.14
CA GLY A 201 -14.40 6.38 9.44
C GLY A 201 -13.97 7.41 10.49
N LEU A 202 -12.92 8.19 10.25
CA LEU A 202 -12.45 9.23 11.16
C LEU A 202 -13.29 10.50 10.98
N ASP A 203 -13.87 11.01 12.06
CA ASP A 203 -14.76 12.17 12.06
C ASP A 203 -14.07 13.48 11.60
N PHE A 204 -12.75 13.57 11.80
CA PHE A 204 -11.90 14.67 11.37
C PHE A 204 -11.28 14.50 9.97
N VAL A 205 -11.69 13.48 9.20
CA VAL A 205 -11.28 13.30 7.79
C VAL A 205 -12.41 13.67 6.84
N ASP A 206 -12.05 14.39 5.79
CA ASP A 206 -12.94 14.70 4.67
C ASP A 206 -12.96 13.52 3.69
N GLY A 207 -14.01 12.70 3.77
CA GLY A 207 -14.16 11.48 2.95
C GLY A 207 -14.29 11.75 1.45
N ASP A 208 -14.61 12.97 1.04
CA ASP A 208 -14.65 13.38 -0.37
C ASP A 208 -13.26 13.82 -0.88
N ARG A 209 -12.24 13.81 -0.01
CA ARG A 209 -10.86 14.24 -0.29
C ARG A 209 -9.85 13.22 0.23
N LEU A 210 -9.86 12.03 -0.37
CA LEU A 210 -8.92 10.92 -0.15
C LEU A 210 -8.05 10.65 -1.38
#